data_AF-A0A1H7RCM1-F1
#
_entry.id   AF-A0A1H7RCM1-F1
#
_cell.length_a   1.000
_cell.length_b   1.000
_cell.length_c   1.000
_cell.angle_alpha   90.00
_cell.angle_beta   90.00
_cell.angle_gamma   90.00
#
_symmetry.space_group_name_H-M   'P 1'
#
loop_
_entity.id
_entity.type
_entity.pdbx_description
1 polymer ?
#
loop_
_entity_poly.entity_id
_entity_poly.type
_entity_poly.pdbx_seq_one_letter_code
_entity_poly.pdbx_strand_id
1 'polypeptide(L)'
;MTTPLRHPQDPPGAAREDGAAIDTTPSILHQTAVGAGALLIGVVMAVGAAAIPSEAGYAGVGPNALPWLVAGALMLCGAWLVWEARTGGFRQIEPPSGAPRADWISAAWVVGGVVLNALFITTIGFVLACTLCFACAVRGIRRSEGKVGGGVRQLVIDVVTGVLIAAPVFWLFNKLLALNLPAITPGGWL
;
A
#
# COMPACT_ATOMS: atom_id res chain seq x y z
N MET A 1 6.22 3.42 -75.13
CA MET A 1 5.48 4.33 -74.24
C MET A 1 4.42 3.52 -73.51
N THR A 2 4.76 3.03 -72.34
CA THR A 2 3.91 2.23 -71.46
C THR A 2 3.42 3.11 -70.31
N THR A 3 2.11 3.21 -70.17
CA THR A 3 1.34 3.98 -69.18
C THR A 3 1.62 3.53 -67.74
N PRO A 4 1.72 4.43 -66.74
CA PRO A 4 1.41 4.06 -65.37
C PRO A 4 -0.07 4.34 -65.08
N LEU A 5 -0.77 3.26 -64.70
CA LEU A 5 -2.15 3.26 -64.23
C LEU A 5 -2.22 3.94 -62.84
N ARG A 6 -3.21 4.82 -62.64
CA ARG A 6 -3.58 5.30 -61.31
C ARG A 6 -4.21 4.13 -60.54
N HIS A 7 -3.58 3.69 -59.46
CA HIS A 7 -4.15 2.65 -58.59
C HIS A 7 -5.41 3.18 -57.85
N PRO A 8 -6.54 2.45 -57.81
CA PRO A 8 -7.79 2.90 -57.19
C PRO A 8 -7.83 2.81 -55.64
N GLN A 9 -6.71 3.05 -54.95
CA GLN A 9 -6.59 2.80 -53.51
C GLN A 9 -5.90 3.92 -52.72
N ASP A 10 -5.86 5.16 -53.22
CA ASP A 10 -5.45 6.30 -52.37
C ASP A 10 -6.64 6.72 -51.48
N PRO A 11 -6.64 6.44 -50.16
CA PRO A 11 -7.69 6.92 -49.27
C PRO A 11 -7.65 8.45 -49.18
N PRO A 12 -8.79 9.14 -49.26
CA PRO A 12 -8.87 10.58 -49.05
C PRO A 12 -8.60 10.89 -47.58
N GLY A 13 -7.47 11.53 -47.32
CA GLY A 13 -7.07 11.96 -45.99
C GLY A 13 -6.22 10.93 -45.26
N ALA A 14 -4.94 10.87 -45.62
CA ALA A 14 -3.91 10.68 -44.60
C ALA A 14 -3.99 11.90 -43.67
N ALA A 15 -4.99 11.90 -42.79
CA ALA A 15 -4.90 12.61 -41.54
C ALA A 15 -3.57 12.17 -40.97
N ARG A 16 -2.66 13.13 -40.89
CA ARG A 16 -1.44 13.03 -40.13
C ARG A 16 -1.85 12.46 -38.78
N GLU A 17 -1.64 11.17 -38.57
CA GLU A 17 -1.68 10.55 -37.26
C GLU A 17 -0.48 11.13 -36.51
N ASP A 18 -0.57 12.41 -36.14
CA ASP A 18 0.07 12.98 -34.96
C ASP A 18 -0.63 12.37 -33.73
N GLY A 19 -0.78 11.04 -33.71
CA GLY A 19 -0.92 10.29 -32.49
C GLY A 19 0.45 10.34 -31.86
N ALA A 20 0.76 11.46 -31.21
CA ALA A 20 1.93 11.59 -30.35
C ALA A 20 1.96 10.35 -29.47
N ALA A 21 2.89 9.44 -29.75
CA ALA A 21 3.13 8.28 -28.91
C ALA A 21 3.34 8.86 -27.52
N ILE A 22 2.37 8.68 -26.63
CA ILE A 22 2.52 9.09 -25.25
C ILE A 22 3.71 8.29 -24.76
N ASP A 23 4.82 8.97 -24.49
CA ASP A 23 6.01 8.34 -23.92
C ASP A 23 5.62 7.81 -22.54
N THR A 24 5.26 6.53 -22.49
CA THR A 24 4.89 5.83 -21.26
C THR A 24 6.11 5.40 -20.47
N THR A 25 7.32 5.76 -20.91
CA THR A 25 8.55 5.42 -20.19
C THR A 25 8.58 6.20 -18.88
N PRO A 26 8.48 5.53 -17.71
CA PRO A 26 8.46 6.23 -16.44
C PRO A 26 9.77 7.00 -16.28
N SER A 27 9.70 8.33 -16.19
CA SER A 27 10.91 9.15 -16.11
C SER A 27 11.75 8.77 -14.89
N ILE A 28 13.07 8.91 -15.01
CA ILE A 28 14.02 8.69 -13.90
C ILE A 28 13.64 9.46 -12.63
N LEU A 29 13.05 10.66 -12.78
CA LEU A 29 12.58 11.47 -11.65
C LEU A 29 11.49 10.75 -10.85
N HIS A 30 10.45 10.24 -11.53
CA HIS A 30 9.38 9.48 -10.90
C HIS A 30 9.89 8.18 -10.25
N GLN A 31 10.80 7.46 -10.90
CA GLN A 31 11.41 6.25 -10.32
C GLN A 31 12.24 6.57 -9.07
N THR A 32 13.02 7.66 -9.12
CA THR A 32 13.77 8.16 -7.97
C THR A 32 12.82 8.57 -6.84
N ALA A 33 11.69 9.20 -7.16
CA ALA A 33 10.70 9.61 -6.16
C ALA A 33 10.10 8.41 -5.41
N VAL A 34 9.87 7.29 -6.09
CA VAL A 34 9.40 6.03 -5.45
C VAL A 34 10.44 5.52 -4.44
N GLY A 35 11.71 5.41 -4.85
CA GLY A 35 12.78 4.97 -3.95
C GLY A 35 13.02 5.94 -2.78
N ALA A 36 13.00 7.24 -3.04
CA ALA A 36 13.14 8.28 -2.03
C ALA A 36 11.95 8.27 -1.04
N GLY A 37 10.74 8.01 -1.51
CA GLY A 37 9.56 7.85 -0.67
C GLY A 37 9.68 6.65 0.28
N ALA A 38 10.11 5.50 -0.23
CA ALA A 38 10.35 4.32 0.60
C ALA A 38 11.45 4.57 1.66
N LEU A 39 12.54 5.24 1.26
CA LEU A 39 13.62 5.63 2.17
C LEU A 39 13.13 6.59 3.26
N LEU A 40 12.34 7.60 2.89
CA LEU A 40 11.77 8.57 3.82
C LEU A 40 10.86 7.90 4.85
N ILE A 41 9.97 6.99 4.41
CA ILE A 41 9.10 6.22 5.31
C ILE A 41 9.95 5.38 6.29
N GLY A 42 11.01 4.74 5.79
CA GLY A 42 11.97 4.01 6.62
C GLY A 42 12.63 4.89 7.69
N VAL A 43 13.07 6.09 7.33
CA VAL A 43 13.64 7.07 8.27
C VAL A 43 12.62 7.51 9.32
N VAL A 44 11.40 7.87 8.90
CA VAL A 44 10.32 8.25 9.84
C VAL A 44 10.04 7.13 10.82
N MET A 45 10.01 5.88 10.35
CA MET A 45 9.79 4.73 11.21
C MET A 45 10.97 4.45 12.15
N ALA A 46 12.22 4.64 11.70
CA ALA A 46 13.40 4.54 12.56
C ALA A 46 13.38 5.58 13.69
N VAL A 47 12.97 6.81 13.39
CA VAL A 47 12.77 7.85 14.40
C VAL A 47 11.69 7.44 15.41
N GLY A 48 10.57 6.88 14.93
CA GLY A 48 9.52 6.33 15.80
C GLY A 48 10.03 5.17 16.68
N ALA A 49 10.81 4.26 16.11
CA ALA A 49 11.39 3.12 16.83
C ALA A 49 12.38 3.55 17.92
N ALA A 50 13.19 4.58 17.66
CA ALA A 50 14.14 5.14 18.61
C ALA A 50 13.44 5.81 19.82
N ALA A 51 12.21 6.27 19.66
CA ALA A 51 11.42 6.87 20.73
C ALA A 51 10.74 5.84 21.66
N ILE A 52 10.77 4.54 21.31
CA ILE A 52 10.14 3.46 22.09
C ILE A 52 11.17 2.85 23.05
N PRO A 53 10.93 2.87 24.38
CA PRO A 53 11.81 2.24 25.36
C PRO A 53 11.98 0.73 25.10
N SER A 54 13.23 0.23 25.12
CA SER A 54 13.56 -1.17 24.83
C SER A 54 13.51 -2.10 26.05
N GLU A 55 13.28 -1.58 27.26
CA GLU A 55 13.39 -2.33 28.52
C GLU A 55 12.20 -3.28 28.81
N ALA A 56 11.16 -3.27 27.98
CA ALA A 56 9.92 -4.03 28.20
C ALA A 56 9.82 -5.35 27.40
N GLY A 57 10.93 -5.90 26.92
CA GLY A 57 10.96 -7.02 25.98
C GLY A 57 10.84 -8.42 26.60
N TYR A 58 10.07 -9.32 25.96
CA TYR A 58 10.08 -10.75 26.25
C TYR A 58 11.35 -11.39 25.66
N ALA A 59 12.05 -12.23 26.43
CA ALA A 59 13.30 -12.91 26.03
C ALA A 59 14.43 -11.98 25.49
N GLY A 60 14.47 -10.72 25.94
CA GLY A 60 15.48 -9.74 25.52
C GLY A 60 15.17 -9.02 24.20
N VAL A 61 14.03 -9.29 23.56
CA VAL A 61 13.58 -8.60 22.34
C VAL A 61 12.59 -7.50 22.72
N GLY A 62 13.06 -6.24 22.63
CA GLY A 62 12.25 -5.06 22.97
C GLY A 62 11.07 -4.82 22.00
N PRO A 63 10.03 -4.08 22.41
CA PRO A 63 8.88 -3.75 21.57
C PRO A 63 9.23 -3.01 20.27
N ASN A 64 10.40 -2.36 20.23
CA ASN A 64 10.90 -1.62 19.08
C ASN A 64 11.69 -2.47 18.07
N ALA A 65 11.91 -3.76 18.34
CA ALA A 65 12.70 -4.63 17.46
C ALA A 65 12.08 -4.78 16.07
N LEU A 66 10.76 -5.01 16.00
CA LEU A 66 10.04 -5.10 14.72
C LEU A 66 10.08 -3.77 13.95
N PRO A 67 9.75 -2.60 14.55
CA PRO A 67 9.95 -1.31 13.89
C PRO A 67 11.36 -1.10 13.32
N TRP A 68 12.41 -1.44 14.07
CA TRP A 68 13.80 -1.34 13.60
C TRP A 68 14.08 -2.23 12.40
N LEU A 69 13.63 -3.49 12.44
CA LEU A 69 13.80 -4.44 11.33
C LEU A 69 13.14 -3.92 10.05
N VAL A 70 11.87 -3.51 10.13
CA VAL A 70 11.14 -3.01 8.95
C VAL A 70 11.76 -1.70 8.47
N ALA A 71 12.26 -0.85 9.37
CA ALA A 71 12.88 0.42 9.00
C ALA A 71 14.18 0.19 8.23
N GLY A 72 15.04 -0.71 8.73
CA GLY A 72 16.27 -1.10 8.05
C GLY A 72 15.99 -1.73 6.68
N ALA A 73 14.99 -2.61 6.58
CA ALA A 73 14.59 -3.23 5.32
C ALA A 73 14.09 -2.18 4.31
N LEU A 74 13.21 -1.26 4.72
CA LEU A 74 12.71 -0.19 3.86
C LEU A 74 13.81 0.77 3.43
N MET A 75 14.74 1.12 4.31
CA MET A 75 15.87 1.99 3.98
C MET A 75 16.80 1.32 2.98
N LEU A 76 17.10 0.03 3.16
CA LEU A 76 17.92 -0.75 2.22
C LEU A 76 17.25 -0.83 0.84
N CYS A 77 15.97 -1.22 0.79
CA CYS A 77 15.21 -1.29 -0.46
C CYS A 77 15.07 0.09 -1.12
N GLY A 78 14.78 1.13 -0.35
CA GLY A 78 14.66 2.51 -0.86
C GLY A 78 15.97 3.02 -1.45
N ALA A 79 17.10 2.82 -0.76
CA ALA A 79 18.42 3.15 -1.26
C ALA A 79 18.77 2.38 -2.55
N TRP A 80 18.43 1.09 -2.59
CA TRP A 80 18.62 0.25 -3.78
C TRP A 80 17.80 0.74 -4.97
N LEU A 81 16.52 1.10 -4.76
CA LEU A 81 15.66 1.67 -5.80
C LEU A 81 16.20 3.02 -6.31
N VAL A 82 16.66 3.89 -5.42
CA VAL A 82 17.29 5.16 -5.82
C VAL A 82 18.54 4.90 -6.66
N TRP A 83 19.37 3.93 -6.27
CA TRP A 83 20.56 3.56 -7.04
C TRP A 83 20.22 3.03 -8.44
N GLU A 84 19.24 2.13 -8.56
CA GLU A 84 18.81 1.59 -9.86
C GLU A 84 18.22 2.70 -10.74
N ALA A 85 17.37 3.58 -10.18
CA ALA A 85 16.81 4.72 -10.89
C ALA A 85 17.91 5.64 -11.46
N ARG A 86 19.01 5.84 -10.73
CA ARG A 86 20.12 6.73 -11.12
C ARG A 86 21.15 6.08 -12.05
N THR A 87 21.24 4.75 -12.10
CA THR A 87 22.24 4.01 -12.90
C THR A 87 21.70 3.39 -14.18
N GLY A 88 20.45 3.65 -14.54
CA GLY A 88 19.86 3.15 -15.78
C GLY A 88 18.33 3.01 -15.77
N GLY A 89 17.68 3.31 -14.65
CA GLY A 89 16.25 3.11 -14.47
C GLY A 89 15.91 1.67 -14.10
N PHE A 90 14.68 1.43 -13.66
CA PHE A 90 14.21 0.09 -13.28
C PHE A 90 14.19 -0.85 -14.50
N ARG A 91 15.14 -1.79 -14.55
CA ARG A 91 15.35 -2.69 -15.70
C ARG A 91 14.33 -3.84 -15.79
N GLN A 92 13.58 -4.11 -14.73
CA GLN A 92 12.65 -5.23 -14.60
C GLN A 92 11.24 -4.73 -14.25
N ILE A 93 10.72 -3.74 -14.99
CA ILE A 93 9.33 -3.30 -14.89
C ILE A 93 8.49 -4.17 -15.81
N GLU A 94 7.51 -4.90 -15.24
CA GLU A 94 6.46 -5.53 -16.03
C GLU A 94 5.59 -4.44 -16.68
N PRO A 95 5.20 -4.59 -17.96
CA PRO A 95 4.28 -3.65 -18.59
C PRO A 95 3.02 -3.46 -17.74
N PRO A 96 2.48 -2.22 -17.62
CA PRO A 96 1.28 -1.98 -16.83
C PRO A 96 0.14 -2.91 -17.24
N SER A 97 -0.22 -3.85 -16.36
CA SER A 97 -1.29 -4.83 -16.59
C SER A 97 -2.68 -4.32 -16.16
N GLY A 98 -2.74 -3.09 -15.61
CA GLY A 98 -3.93 -2.49 -15.03
C GLY A 98 -4.40 -1.21 -15.75
N ALA A 99 -5.23 -0.44 -15.05
CA ALA A 99 -5.80 0.81 -15.58
C ALA A 99 -4.71 1.83 -15.98
N PRO A 100 -4.94 2.69 -16.99
CA PRO A 100 -3.95 3.66 -17.49
C PRO A 100 -3.49 4.70 -16.46
N ARG A 101 -4.18 4.81 -15.32
CA ARG A 101 -3.97 5.81 -14.27
C ARG A 101 -4.17 5.21 -12.90
N ALA A 102 -3.52 5.81 -11.90
CA ALA A 102 -3.71 5.46 -10.51
C ALA A 102 -5.16 5.68 -10.03
N ASP A 103 -5.70 4.71 -9.30
CA ASP A 103 -7.00 4.83 -8.63
C ASP A 103 -6.83 5.48 -7.25
N TRP A 104 -6.82 6.81 -7.25
CA TRP A 104 -6.64 7.62 -6.05
C TRP A 104 -7.75 7.44 -5.01
N ILE A 105 -8.97 7.10 -5.44
CA ILE A 105 -10.09 6.93 -4.51
C ILE A 105 -9.93 5.63 -3.73
N SER A 106 -9.54 4.56 -4.42
CA SER A 106 -9.22 3.28 -3.77
C SER A 106 -8.02 3.42 -2.84
N ALA A 107 -6.98 4.15 -3.25
CA ALA A 107 -5.84 4.47 -2.39
C ALA A 107 -6.27 5.26 -1.13
N ALA A 108 -7.14 6.27 -1.28
CA ALA A 108 -7.65 7.07 -0.17
C ALA A 108 -8.43 6.23 0.87
N TRP A 109 -9.18 5.21 0.44
CA TRP A 109 -9.84 4.27 1.36
C TRP A 109 -8.85 3.45 2.19
N VAL A 110 -7.79 2.95 1.55
CA VAL A 110 -6.75 2.15 2.24
C VAL A 110 -5.99 3.04 3.23
N VAL A 111 -5.49 4.19 2.77
CA VAL A 111 -4.76 5.14 3.62
C VAL A 111 -5.65 5.65 4.76
N GLY A 112 -6.90 5.99 4.45
CA GLY A 112 -7.89 6.40 5.44
C GLY A 112 -8.11 5.33 6.51
N GLY A 113 -8.20 4.04 6.12
CA GLY A 113 -8.30 2.93 7.07
C GLY A 113 -7.11 2.85 8.03
N VAL A 114 -5.89 2.99 7.52
CA VAL A 114 -4.65 2.98 8.32
C VAL A 114 -4.62 4.16 9.30
N VAL A 115 -4.99 5.37 8.83
CA VAL A 115 -5.04 6.57 9.68
C VAL A 115 -6.11 6.43 10.75
N LEU A 116 -7.31 5.96 10.40
CA LEU A 116 -8.39 5.71 11.36
C LEU A 116 -7.98 4.70 12.43
N ASN A 117 -7.28 3.62 12.04
CA ASN A 117 -6.72 2.67 12.99
C ASN A 117 -5.79 3.35 13.99
N ALA A 118 -4.81 4.12 13.50
CA ALA A 118 -3.86 4.82 14.35
C ALA A 118 -4.54 5.81 15.32
N LEU A 119 -5.59 6.49 14.87
CA LEU A 119 -6.34 7.45 15.70
C LEU A 119 -7.23 6.78 16.74
N PHE A 120 -7.87 5.66 16.41
CA PHE A 120 -8.90 5.06 17.26
C PHE A 120 -8.42 3.89 18.12
N ILE A 121 -7.22 3.33 17.87
CA ILE A 121 -6.75 2.13 18.56
C ILE A 121 -6.75 2.24 20.10
N THR A 122 -6.46 3.42 20.64
CA THR A 122 -6.48 3.67 22.09
C THR A 122 -7.87 3.99 22.65
N THR A 123 -8.84 4.31 21.79
CA THR A 123 -10.19 4.73 22.18
C THR A 123 -11.20 3.60 22.11
N ILE A 124 -11.17 2.79 21.04
CA ILE A 124 -12.13 1.71 20.81
C ILE A 124 -11.53 0.31 20.95
N GLY A 125 -10.23 0.21 21.23
CA GLY A 125 -9.51 -1.06 21.37
C GLY A 125 -8.92 -1.61 20.07
N PHE A 126 -7.92 -2.49 20.22
CA PHE A 126 -7.14 -3.08 19.13
C PHE A 126 -8.02 -3.82 18.11
N VAL A 127 -8.88 -4.72 18.57
CA VAL A 127 -9.67 -5.58 17.68
C VAL A 127 -10.61 -4.76 16.80
N LEU A 128 -11.31 -3.77 17.37
CA LEU A 128 -12.24 -2.92 16.62
C LEU A 128 -11.51 -1.97 15.67
N ALA A 129 -10.39 -1.38 16.10
CA ALA A 129 -9.59 -0.52 15.23
C ALA A 129 -9.03 -1.28 14.03
N CYS A 130 -8.46 -2.48 14.25
CA CYS A 130 -7.94 -3.32 13.16
C CYS A 130 -9.06 -3.81 12.23
N THR A 131 -10.24 -4.13 12.78
CA THR A 131 -11.43 -4.49 11.99
C THR A 131 -11.87 -3.32 11.10
N LEU A 132 -11.90 -2.10 11.64
CA LEU A 132 -12.23 -0.89 10.88
C LEU A 132 -11.20 -0.65 9.76
N CYS A 133 -9.91 -0.76 10.07
CA CYS A 133 -8.83 -0.68 9.10
C CYS A 133 -9.01 -1.67 7.96
N PHE A 134 -9.26 -2.94 8.31
CA PHE A 134 -9.47 -4.03 7.37
C PHE A 134 -10.67 -3.76 6.45
N ALA A 135 -11.81 -3.37 7.02
CA ALA A 135 -13.02 -3.08 6.25
C ALA A 135 -12.80 -1.91 5.27
N CYS A 136 -12.11 -0.84 5.69
CA CYS A 136 -11.74 0.26 4.81
C CYS A 136 -10.78 -0.18 3.70
N ALA A 137 -9.74 -0.96 4.02
CA ALA A 137 -8.75 -1.42 3.06
C ALA A 137 -9.37 -2.36 2.00
N VAL A 138 -10.14 -3.35 2.44
CA VAL A 138 -10.84 -4.28 1.54
C VAL A 138 -11.85 -3.56 0.66
N ARG A 139 -12.51 -2.52 1.18
CA ARG A 139 -13.41 -1.68 0.38
C ARG A 139 -12.64 -0.91 -0.71
N GLY A 140 -11.48 -0.34 -0.38
CA GLY A 140 -10.60 0.30 -1.36
C GLY A 140 -10.13 -0.67 -2.45
N ILE A 141 -9.66 -1.85 -2.05
CA ILE A 141 -9.18 -2.88 -2.99
C ILE A 141 -10.31 -3.35 -3.92
N ARG A 142 -11.49 -3.70 -3.39
CA ARG A 142 -12.64 -4.12 -4.22
C ARG A 142 -13.07 -3.05 -5.22
N ARG A 143 -12.97 -1.77 -4.82
CA ARG A 143 -13.26 -0.64 -5.71
C ARG A 143 -12.30 -0.61 -6.89
N SER A 144 -11.00 -0.83 -6.64
CA SER A 144 -9.99 -0.87 -7.71
C SER A 144 -10.19 -2.03 -8.70
N GLU A 145 -10.85 -3.11 -8.26
CA GLU A 145 -11.24 -4.24 -9.10
C GLU A 145 -12.54 -3.99 -9.91
N GLY A 146 -13.14 -2.79 -9.84
CA GLY A 146 -14.41 -2.48 -10.50
C GLY A 146 -15.63 -3.14 -9.86
N LYS A 147 -15.49 -3.78 -8.69
CA LYS A 147 -16.61 -4.36 -7.95
C LYS A 147 -17.32 -3.23 -7.21
N VAL A 148 -18.64 -3.12 -7.39
CA VAL A 148 -19.47 -2.15 -6.65
C VAL A 148 -19.58 -2.61 -5.20
N GLY A 149 -18.59 -2.26 -4.39
CA GLY A 149 -18.58 -2.52 -2.95
C GLY A 149 -19.51 -1.55 -2.23
N GLY A 150 -20.48 -2.05 -1.45
CA GLY A 150 -21.35 -1.15 -0.69
C GLY A 150 -22.65 -1.72 -0.12
N GLY A 151 -22.80 -3.04 0.03
CA GLY A 151 -24.00 -3.63 0.63
C GLY A 151 -23.84 -3.94 2.12
N VAL A 152 -24.95 -3.97 2.86
CA VAL A 152 -24.97 -4.39 4.28
C VAL A 152 -24.37 -5.78 4.47
N ARG A 153 -24.72 -6.73 3.59
CA ARG A 153 -24.14 -8.09 3.60
C ARG A 153 -22.61 -8.06 3.49
N GLN A 154 -22.08 -7.22 2.60
CA GLN A 154 -20.65 -7.12 2.39
C GLN A 154 -19.95 -6.50 3.60
N LEU A 155 -20.53 -5.44 4.17
CA LEU A 155 -20.04 -4.83 5.40
C LEU A 155 -20.01 -5.84 6.56
N VAL A 156 -21.07 -6.63 6.73
CA VAL A 156 -21.13 -7.68 7.77
C VAL A 156 -20.02 -8.71 7.55
N ILE A 157 -19.81 -9.17 6.31
CA ILE A 157 -18.72 -10.10 5.99
C ILE A 157 -17.36 -9.48 6.34
N ASP A 158 -17.10 -8.24 5.89
CA ASP A 158 -15.81 -7.58 6.11
C ASP A 158 -15.55 -7.35 7.60
N VAL A 159 -16.57 -6.98 8.38
CA VAL A 159 -16.49 -6.82 9.85
C VAL A 159 -16.23 -8.16 10.53
N VAL A 160 -16.99 -9.21 10.21
CA VAL A 160 -16.80 -10.53 10.80
C VAL A 160 -15.42 -11.09 10.46
N THR A 161 -14.99 -10.98 9.21
CA THR A 161 -13.64 -11.39 8.81
C THR A 161 -12.57 -10.58 9.54
N GLY A 162 -12.72 -9.26 9.66
CA GLY A 162 -11.79 -8.41 10.41
C GLY A 162 -11.67 -8.82 11.87
N VAL A 163 -12.79 -9.09 12.57
CA VAL A 163 -12.80 -9.57 13.95
C VAL A 163 -12.14 -10.95 14.06
N LEU A 164 -12.47 -11.87 13.16
CA LEU A 164 -11.90 -13.23 13.16
C LEU A 164 -10.39 -13.25 12.92
N ILE A 165 -9.84 -12.26 12.22
CA ILE A 165 -8.39 -12.11 12.02
C ILE A 165 -7.76 -11.39 13.22
N ALA A 166 -8.36 -10.29 13.69
CA ALA A 166 -7.76 -9.44 14.71
C ALA A 166 -7.82 -10.05 16.12
N ALA A 167 -8.88 -10.79 16.47
CA ALA A 167 -9.03 -11.37 17.81
C ALA A 167 -7.96 -12.43 18.16
N PRO A 168 -7.62 -13.39 17.27
CA PRO A 168 -6.50 -14.31 17.53
C PRO A 168 -5.16 -13.60 17.65
N VAL A 169 -4.92 -12.55 16.85
CA VAL A 169 -3.70 -11.74 16.93
C VAL A 169 -3.64 -11.02 18.29
N PHE A 170 -4.73 -10.39 18.72
CA PHE A 170 -4.82 -9.77 20.05
C PHE A 170 -4.50 -10.77 21.16
N TRP A 171 -5.09 -11.97 21.10
CA TRP A 171 -4.84 -13.01 22.08
C TRP A 171 -3.37 -13.44 22.10
N LEU A 172 -2.76 -13.66 20.93
CA LEU A 172 -1.35 -14.01 20.80
C LEU A 172 -0.45 -12.94 21.44
N PHE A 173 -0.69 -11.67 21.15
CA PHE A 173 0.15 -10.60 21.67
C PHE A 173 -0.04 -10.37 23.18
N ASN A 174 -1.28 -10.34 23.66
CA ASN A 174 -1.56 -10.12 25.09
C ASN A 174 -1.17 -11.33 25.96
N LYS A 175 -1.36 -12.57 25.47
CA LYS A 175 -1.17 -13.78 26.28
C LYS A 175 0.16 -14.47 26.04
N LEU A 176 0.60 -14.58 24.79
CA LEU A 176 1.86 -15.25 24.48
C LEU A 176 3.06 -14.32 24.66
N LEU A 177 2.92 -13.04 24.28
CA LEU A 177 4.02 -12.08 24.31
C LEU A 177 3.95 -11.09 25.47
N ALA A 178 2.89 -11.13 26.29
CA ALA A 178 2.63 -10.21 27.41
C ALA A 178 2.67 -8.72 27.02
N LEU A 179 2.38 -8.40 25.75
CA LEU A 179 2.33 -7.05 25.22
C LEU A 179 0.94 -6.48 25.48
N ASN A 180 0.75 -5.62 26.49
CA ASN A 180 -0.56 -5.05 26.86
C ASN A 180 -1.14 -4.14 25.76
N LEU A 181 -1.91 -4.72 24.83
CA LEU A 181 -2.66 -4.01 23.81
C LEU A 181 -3.95 -3.40 24.38
N PRO A 182 -4.43 -2.25 23.86
CA PRO A 182 -5.70 -1.65 24.26
C PRO A 182 -6.87 -2.62 24.06
N ALA A 183 -7.49 -3.06 25.16
CA ALA A 183 -8.69 -3.88 25.16
C ALA A 183 -9.95 -3.01 25.04
N ILE A 184 -11.05 -3.56 24.52
CA ILE A 184 -12.35 -2.88 24.43
C ILE A 184 -12.92 -2.65 25.84
N THR A 185 -12.67 -3.58 26.77
CA THR A 185 -13.01 -3.46 28.18
C THR A 185 -11.79 -3.62 29.09
N PRO A 186 -11.68 -2.88 30.20
CA PRO A 186 -10.59 -3.06 31.17
C PRO A 186 -10.57 -4.51 31.70
N GLY A 187 -9.50 -5.26 31.41
CA GLY A 187 -9.38 -6.69 31.76
C GLY A 187 -10.13 -7.64 30.81
N GLY A 188 -10.66 -7.14 29.70
CA GLY A 188 -11.42 -7.90 28.70
C GLY A 188 -10.57 -8.83 27.83
N TRP A 189 -11.25 -9.81 27.21
CA TRP A 189 -10.66 -10.79 26.30
C TRP A 189 -10.61 -10.31 24.83
N LEU A 190 -11.06 -9.09 24.55
CA LEU A 190 -11.12 -8.42 23.24
C LEU A 190 -10.84 -6.93 23.39
#